data_AF-A0A939AV13-F1
#
_entry.id   AF-A0A939AV13-F1
#
_cell.length_a   1.000
_cell.length_b   1.000
_cell.length_c   1.000
_cell.angle_alpha   90.00
_cell.angle_beta   90.00
_cell.angle_gamma   90.00
#
_symmetry.space_group_name_H-M   'P 1'
#
loop_
_entity.id
_entity.type
_entity.pdbx_description
1 polymer ?
#
loop_
_entity_poly.entity_id
_entity_poly.type
_entity_poly.pdbx_seq_one_letter_code
_entity_poly.pdbx_strand_id
1 'polypeptide(L)' 'MAIRRYMQREVDLRGGAAVAGVSYNRFLREVQARNVVILEEDGFLDRLAFLAETMGDDPLRIVVERALTQVASQPEAS' A
#
# COMPACT_ATOMS: atom_id res chain seq x y z
N MET A 1 14.41 5.62 -6.38
CA MET A 1 14.34 4.18 -6.74
C MET A 1 13.91 3.30 -5.57
N ALA A 2 14.54 3.38 -4.39
CA ALA A 2 14.25 2.49 -3.26
C ALA A 2 12.77 2.40 -2.83
N ILE A 3 12.07 3.54 -2.68
CA ILE A 3 10.64 3.55 -2.33
C ILE A 3 9.79 2.84 -3.39
N ARG A 4 10.08 3.05 -4.68
CA ARG A 4 9.34 2.41 -5.77
C ARG A 4 9.51 0.88 -5.73
N ARG A 5 10.74 0.41 -5.54
CA ARG A 5 11.04 -1.02 -5.39
C ARG A 5 10.35 -1.63 -4.17
N TYR A 6 10.33 -0.90 -3.06
CA TYR A 6 9.59 -1.30 -1.86
C TYR A 6 8.08 -1.40 -2.15
N MET A 7 7.48 -0.41 -2.82
CA MET A 7 6.07 -0.42 -3.23
C MET A 7 5.74 -1.58 -4.18
N GLN A 8 6.66 -1.95 -5.07
CA GLN A 8 6.54 -3.08 -5.99
C GLN A 8 6.85 -4.43 -5.33
N ARG A 9 7.08 -4.46 -4.01
CA ARG A 9 7.46 -5.66 -3.23
C ARG A 9 8.76 -6.33 -3.71
N GLU A 10 9.60 -5.63 -4.48
CA GLU A 10 10.91 -6.13 -4.93
C GLU A 10 11.91 -6.21 -3.77
N VAL A 11 11.71 -5.39 -2.72
CA VAL A 11 12.54 -5.34 -1.52
C VAL A 11 11.68 -5.11 -0.29
N ASP A 12 12.12 -5.61 0.87
CA ASP A 12 11.52 -5.30 2.17
C ASP A 12 12.01 -3.93 2.70
N LEU A 13 11.59 -3.53 3.90
CA LEU A 13 12.03 -2.26 4.51
C LEU A 13 13.55 -2.19 4.73
N ARG A 14 14.21 -3.32 5.03
CA ARG A 14 15.66 -3.37 5.25
C ARG A 14 16.42 -3.25 3.93
N GLY A 15 15.97 -3.95 2.90
CA GLY A 15 16.47 -3.87 1.54
C GLY A 15 16.25 -2.48 0.95
N GLY A 16 15.08 -1.88 1.17
CA GLY A 16 14.81 -0.49 0.79
C GLY A 16 15.77 0.51 1.45
N ALA A 17 16.03 0.36 2.75
CA ALA A 17 17.00 1.17 3.48
C ALA A 17 18.43 1.00 2.94
N ALA A 18 18.85 -0.24 2.66
CA ALA A 18 20.14 -0.56 2.08
C ALA A 18 20.32 0.03 0.67
N VAL A 19 19.31 -0.12 -0.20
CA VAL A 19 19.29 0.45 -1.56
C VAL A 19 19.33 1.98 -1.53
N ALA A 20 18.71 2.60 -0.53
CA ALA A 20 18.73 4.04 -0.33
C ALA A 20 20.00 4.55 0.38
N GLY A 21 20.86 3.68 0.90
CA GLY A 21 22.05 4.07 1.68
C GLY A 21 21.71 4.82 2.97
N VAL A 22 20.55 4.56 3.56
CA VAL A 22 20.08 5.23 4.79
C VAL A 22 19.79 4.22 5.90
N SER A 23 19.65 4.71 7.14
CA SER A 23 19.22 3.86 8.23
C SER A 23 17.79 3.38 8.05
N TYR A 24 17.49 2.19 8.58
CA TYR A 24 16.14 1.61 8.60
C TYR A 24 15.08 2.60 9.09
N ASN A 25 15.33 3.28 10.22
CA ASN A 25 14.38 4.24 10.80
C ASN A 25 14.14 5.45 9.89
N ARG A 26 15.15 5.90 9.14
CA ARG A 26 14.98 6.99 8.18
C ARG A 26 14.11 6.53 7.00
N PHE A 27 14.38 5.34 6.47
CA PHE A 27 13.59 4.78 5.38
C PHE A 27 12.13 4.52 5.80
N LEU A 28 11.91 3.95 6.98
CA LEU A 28 10.56 3.73 7.54
C LEU A 28 9.78 5.04 7.66
N ARG A 29 10.40 6.11 8.15
CA ARG A 29 9.76 7.43 8.22
C ARG A 29 9.40 7.97 6.85
N GLU A 30 10.24 7.75 5.83
CA GLU A 30 9.92 8.18 4.45
C GLU A 30 8.76 7.38 3.85
N VAL A 31 8.69 6.08 4.11
CA VAL A 31 7.55 5.23 3.72
C VAL A 31 6.26 5.73 4.38
N GLN A 32 6.30 5.97 5.70
CA GLN A 32 5.16 6.49 6.46
C GLN A 32 4.75 7.90 6.02
N ALA A 33 5.70 8.80 5.80
CA ALA A 33 5.41 10.17 5.36
C ALA A 33 4.77 10.23 3.96
N ARG A 34 4.94 9.18 3.16
CA ARG A 34 4.32 9.03 1.84
C ARG A 34 2.99 8.27 1.88
N ASN A 35 2.51 7.90 3.06
CA ASN A 35 1.33 7.06 3.27
C ASN A 35 1.39 5.75 2.47
N VAL A 36 2.60 5.19 2.29
CA VAL A 36 2.77 3.91 1.62
C VAL A 36 2.38 2.81 2.59
N VAL A 37 1.26 2.15 2.31
CA VAL A 37 0.77 0.97 3.02
C VAL A 37 0.80 -0.19 2.04
N ILE A 38 1.55 -1.25 2.38
CA ILE A 38 1.53 -2.51 1.62
C ILE A 38 0.53 -3.42 2.32
N LEU A 39 -0.51 -3.83 1.59
CA LEU A 39 -1.45 -4.83 2.07
C LEU A 39 -0.82 -6.20 1.84
N GLU A 40 -0.55 -6.92 2.92
CA GLU A 40 0.02 -8.27 2.85
C GLU A 40 -1.01 -9.32 2.46
N GLU A 41 -2.29 -9.03 2.73
CA GLU A 41 -3.40 -9.93 2.53
C GLU A 41 -4.16 -9.62 1.24
N ASP A 42 -4.15 -10.57 0.31
CA ASP A 42 -4.94 -10.51 -0.92
C ASP A 42 -6.44 -10.49 -0.55
N GLY A 43 -7.18 -9.53 -1.12
CA GLY A 43 -8.59 -9.32 -0.82
C GLY A 43 -8.90 -8.56 0.48
N PHE A 44 -7.90 -7.94 1.11
CA PHE A 44 -8.16 -7.03 2.26
C PHE A 44 -9.16 -5.93 1.90
N LEU A 45 -8.98 -5.27 0.74
CA LEU A 45 -9.87 -4.20 0.30
C LEU A 45 -11.28 -4.71 0.00
N ASP A 46 -11.42 -5.91 -0.57
CA ASP A 46 -12.73 -6.52 -0.83
C ASP A 46 -13.48 -6.80 0.47
N ARG A 47 -12.79 -7.34 1.49
CA ARG A 47 -13.36 -7.52 2.83
C ARG A 47 -13.74 -6.20 3.48
N LEU A 48 -12.90 -5.18 3.34
CA LEU A 48 -13.20 -3.87 3.91
C LEU A 48 -14.40 -3.21 3.22
N ALA A 49 -14.56 -3.37 1.90
CA ALA A 49 -15.73 -2.92 1.16
C ALA A 49 -17.00 -3.63 1.65
N PHE A 50 -16.96 -4.96 1.80
CA PHE A 50 -18.06 -5.75 2.34
C PHE A 50 -18.47 -5.30 3.76
N LEU A 51 -17.49 -5.05 4.63
CA LEU A 51 -17.76 -4.56 5.99
C LEU A 51 -18.36 -3.15 5.97
N ALA A 52 -17.84 -2.24 5.15
CA ALA A 52 -18.37 -0.89 5.02
C ALA A 52 -19.83 -0.89 4.54
N GLU A 53 -20.16 -1.73 3.56
CA GLU A 53 -21.54 -1.93 3.09
C GLU A 53 -22.43 -2.51 4.21
N THR A 54 -21.98 -3.56 4.89
CA THR A 54 -22.73 -4.22 5.97
C THR A 54 -23.03 -3.27 7.14
N MET A 55 -22.12 -2.33 7.42
CA MET A 55 -22.26 -1.35 8.49
C MET A 55 -22.96 -0.06 8.06
N GLY A 56 -23.26 0.11 6.76
CA GLY A 56 -23.82 1.34 6.22
C GLY A 56 -22.88 2.55 6.28
N ASP A 57 -21.56 2.32 6.30
CA ASP A 57 -20.54 3.38 6.32
C ASP A 57 -20.21 3.82 4.89
N ASP A 58 -21.05 4.71 4.35
CA ASP A 58 -20.90 5.25 3.00
C ASP A 58 -19.55 5.96 2.76
N PRO A 59 -19.04 6.81 3.68
CA PRO A 59 -17.71 7.40 3.53
C PRO A 59 -16.61 6.37 3.36
N LEU A 60 -16.60 5.33 4.20
CA LEU A 60 -15.60 4.27 4.12
C LEU A 60 -15.74 3.48 2.80
N ARG A 61 -16.97 3.11 2.44
CA ARG A 61 -17.26 2.38 1.19
C ARG A 61 -16.72 3.13 -0.03
N ILE A 62 -16.99 4.44 -0.14
CA ILE A 62 -16.52 5.29 -1.24
C ILE A 62 -14.99 5.33 -1.30
N VAL A 63 -14.31 5.42 -0.15
CA VAL A 63 -12.84 5.44 -0.10
C VAL A 63 -12.25 4.10 -0.55
N VAL A 64 -12.85 2.98 -0.14
CA VAL A 64 -12.38 1.64 -0.49
C VAL A 64 -12.62 1.33 -1.97
N GLU A 65 -13.79 1.68 -2.53
CA GLU A 65 -14.09 1.52 -3.97
C GLU A 65 -13.09 2.30 -4.85
N ARG A 66 -12.73 3.51 -4.43
CA ARG A 66 -11.68 4.30 -5.11
C ARG A 66 -10.31 3.63 -5.02
N ALA A 67 -9.96 3.06 -3.87
CA ALA A 67 -8.71 2.34 -3.70
C ALA A 67 -8.64 1.09 -4.60
N LEU A 68 -9.72 0.29 -4.67
CA LEU A 68 -9.85 -0.87 -5.55
C LEU A 68 -9.65 -0.50 -7.03
N THR A 69 -10.27 0.60 -7.47
CA THR A 69 -10.14 1.12 -8.84
C THR A 69 -8.70 1.53 -9.16
N GLN A 70 -7.99 2.12 -8.20
CA GLN A 70 -6.59 2.52 -8.35
C GLN A 70 -5.64 1.31 -8.43
N VAL A 71 -5.89 0.26 -7.65
CA VAL A 71 -5.13 -1.00 -7.71
C VAL A 71 -5.32 -1.67 -9.07
N ALA A 72 -6.56 -1.76 -9.57
CA ALA A 72 -6.84 -2.33 -10.90
C ALA A 72 -6.20 -1.54 -12.06
N SER A 73 -5.90 -0.26 -11.85
CA SER A 73 -5.30 0.63 -12.86
C SER A 73 -3.76 0.63 -12.82
N GLN A 74 -3.13 -0.04 -11.86
CA GLN A 74 -1.69 -0.25 -11.86
C GLN A 74 -1.36 -1.46 -12.72
N PRO A 75 -0.68 -1.31 -13.88
CA PRO A 75 -0.33 -2.44 -14.70
C PRO A 75 0.64 -3.33 -13.92
N GLU A 76 0.34 -4.62 -13.86
CA GLU A 76 1.27 -5.63 -13.35
C GLU A 76 2.61 -5.45 -14.08
N ALA A 77 3.65 -5.10 -13.33
CA ALA A 77 4.99 -4.96 -13.87
C ALA A 77 5.42 -6.34 -14.39
N SER A 78 5.38 -6.50 -15.72
CA SER A 78 5.88 -7.65 -16.46
C SER A 78 7.39 -7.79 -16.33
#